data_AF-A0A534CVT8-F1
#
_entry.id   AF-A0A534CVT8-F1
#
_cell.length_a   1.000
_cell.length_b   1.000
_cell.length_c   1.000
_cell.angle_alpha   90.00
_cell.angle_beta   90.00
_cell.angle_gamma   90.00
#
_symmetry.space_group_name_H-M   'P 1'
#
loop_
_entity.id
_entity.type
_entity.pdbx_description
1 polymer ?
#
loop_
_entity_poly.entity_id
_entity_poly.type
_entity_poly.pdbx_seq_one_letter_code
_entity_poly.pdbx_strand_id
1 'polypeptide(L)'
;MLAGTRSAAALAGSRGRFAGASGGRRKRWSPFGVGKWLKDLGIHGQRSYQKHLPEVVFSLSNDQIALLLRHLWATDGTISARKPGQRGSHGVHFSTCSRRLADDVAALLLRLGIVARIHTVSPDRTRPVHMVWVSGSESQRAFLRQVGAFGPRRGPATVLVEALRGLRANPNVDTLPEEVMQRVCALMSAQGISRSQMAAIRGYQNINLDHAPTRTLVGKYAAILSDDTLKTVCESDVFWDRVLSVTSDGEEDVFDLTVPVLACWLADGVVSHNSGAIEQEADMILLIYREEVYDRNTTKKGVAEIDLVKHRNGEIGTFLLTFQGQFTRFANYASDSYAEGVLR
;
A
#
# COMPACT_ATOMS: atom_id res chain seq x y z
N MET A 1 -24.99 -32.33 -34.23
CA MET A 1 -25.45 -33.35 -33.27
C MET A 1 -24.50 -33.32 -32.09
N LEU A 2 -24.70 -32.51 -31.05
CA LEU A 2 -25.68 -32.64 -29.95
C LEU A 2 -25.62 -34.00 -29.23
N ALA A 3 -24.90 -34.03 -28.10
CA ALA A 3 -25.24 -34.65 -26.80
C ALA A 3 -24.02 -34.43 -25.88
N GLY A 4 -24.02 -33.69 -24.77
CA GLY A 4 -25.11 -33.31 -23.89
C GLY A 4 -25.32 -34.39 -22.82
N THR A 5 -24.70 -34.24 -21.66
CA THR A 5 -25.30 -34.60 -20.36
C THR A 5 -24.45 -34.10 -19.18
N ARG A 6 -25.09 -33.23 -18.40
CA ARG A 6 -24.71 -32.83 -17.05
C ARG A 6 -24.94 -34.01 -16.11
N SER A 7 -24.11 -34.15 -15.07
CA SER A 7 -24.58 -34.73 -13.81
C SER A 7 -24.13 -33.84 -12.66
N ALA A 8 -25.08 -33.06 -12.18
CA ALA A 8 -25.09 -32.41 -10.89
C ALA A 8 -25.99 -33.26 -9.99
N ALA A 9 -25.44 -33.81 -8.91
CA ALA A 9 -26.17 -34.34 -7.77
C ALA A 9 -25.18 -34.33 -6.59
N ALA A 10 -25.34 -33.39 -5.66
CA ALA A 10 -26.12 -33.58 -4.43
C ALA A 10 -25.24 -34.06 -3.26
N LEU A 11 -24.66 -33.11 -2.53
CA LEU A 11 -24.30 -33.29 -1.12
C LEU A 11 -25.23 -32.38 -0.30
N ALA A 12 -26.48 -32.83 -0.22
CA ALA A 12 -27.50 -32.29 0.66
C ALA A 12 -27.29 -32.80 2.09
N GLY A 13 -27.35 -31.86 3.02
CA GLY A 13 -27.48 -31.96 4.47
C GLY A 13 -27.52 -33.33 5.15
N SER A 14 -26.55 -33.56 6.02
CA SER A 14 -26.71 -34.43 7.19
C SER A 14 -27.64 -33.76 8.22
N ARG A 15 -28.96 -33.85 7.98
CA ARG A 15 -29.95 -33.65 9.04
C ARG A 15 -29.88 -34.84 10.00
N GLY A 16 -29.13 -34.69 11.08
CA GLY A 16 -29.24 -35.57 12.24
C GLY A 16 -30.64 -35.43 12.84
N ARG A 17 -31.50 -36.43 12.61
CA ARG A 17 -32.78 -36.56 13.31
C ARG A 17 -32.49 -36.97 14.75
N PHE A 18 -32.69 -36.07 15.70
CA PHE A 18 -32.83 -36.45 17.11
C PHE A 18 -34.24 -36.96 17.34
N ALA A 19 -34.35 -38.24 17.69
CA ALA A 19 -35.57 -38.90 18.10
C ALA A 19 -36.18 -38.21 19.33
N GLY A 20 -37.50 -38.06 19.32
CA GLY A 20 -38.27 -37.60 20.46
C GLY A 20 -38.22 -38.62 21.59
N ALA A 21 -37.75 -38.19 22.76
CA ALA A 21 -37.96 -38.86 24.03
C ALA A 21 -38.44 -37.79 25.02
N SER A 22 -39.62 -38.07 25.56
CA SER A 22 -40.37 -37.31 26.56
C SER A 22 -39.60 -37.17 27.89
N GLY A 23 -39.86 -36.06 28.58
CA GLY A 23 -39.74 -35.96 30.04
C GLY A 23 -38.33 -36.01 30.63
N GLY A 24 -37.63 -34.88 30.66
CA GLY A 24 -36.45 -34.71 31.52
C GLY A 24 -35.71 -33.42 31.19
N ARG A 25 -35.71 -32.44 32.11
CA ARG A 25 -34.99 -31.16 31.99
C ARG A 25 -33.47 -31.41 31.83
N ARG A 26 -33.00 -31.58 30.60
CA ARG A 26 -31.60 -31.41 30.23
C ARG A 26 -31.28 -29.91 30.26
N LYS A 27 -30.42 -29.48 31.18
CA LYS A 27 -29.81 -28.14 31.16
C LYS A 27 -29.13 -27.94 29.79
N ARG A 28 -29.75 -27.16 28.91
CA ARG A 28 -29.09 -26.64 27.69
C ARG A 28 -27.93 -25.76 28.15
N TRP A 29 -26.73 -26.03 27.66
CA TRP A 29 -25.63 -25.08 27.73
C TRP A 29 -26.10 -23.74 27.13
N SER A 30 -26.07 -22.64 27.89
CA SER A 30 -26.54 -21.34 27.43
C SER A 30 -25.35 -20.42 27.13
N PRO A 31 -25.21 -19.89 25.90
CA PRO A 31 -24.05 -19.10 25.47
C PRO A 31 -24.08 -17.64 25.95
N PHE A 32 -24.80 -17.32 27.04
CA PHE A 32 -25.04 -15.93 27.46
C PHE A 32 -23.75 -15.12 27.63
N GLY A 33 -22.62 -15.74 27.97
CA GLY A 33 -21.31 -15.08 28.05
C GLY A 33 -20.73 -14.69 26.69
N VAL A 34 -20.54 -15.64 25.77
CA VAL A 34 -19.91 -15.37 24.46
C VAL A 34 -20.78 -14.50 23.57
N GLY A 35 -22.09 -14.74 23.55
CA GLY A 35 -23.02 -13.94 22.75
C GLY A 35 -23.08 -12.48 23.22
N LYS A 36 -23.08 -12.25 24.55
CA LYS A 36 -23.00 -10.90 25.11
C LYS A 36 -21.64 -10.26 24.80
N TRP A 37 -20.55 -10.97 25.03
CA TRP A 37 -19.20 -10.49 24.74
C TRP A 37 -19.02 -10.07 23.27
N LEU A 38 -19.52 -10.86 22.31
CA LEU A 38 -19.48 -10.49 20.88
C LEU A 38 -20.33 -9.26 20.55
N LYS A 39 -21.46 -9.05 21.26
CA LYS A 39 -22.30 -7.87 21.10
C LYS A 39 -21.61 -6.63 21.68
N ASP A 40 -21.00 -6.76 22.84
CA ASP A 40 -20.24 -5.69 23.50
C ASP A 40 -19.04 -5.27 22.63
N LEU A 41 -18.45 -6.21 21.87
CA LEU A 41 -17.41 -5.94 20.86
C LEU A 41 -17.93 -5.41 19.52
N GLY A 42 -19.26 -5.28 19.34
CA GLY A 42 -19.86 -4.77 18.10
C GLY A 42 -19.80 -5.73 16.89
N ILE A 43 -19.34 -6.97 17.06
CA ILE A 43 -19.12 -7.94 15.97
C ILE A 43 -20.18 -9.05 15.89
N HIS A 44 -21.19 -9.01 16.76
CA HIS A 44 -22.27 -9.98 16.74
C HIS A 44 -23.29 -9.71 15.62
N GLY A 45 -23.68 -10.75 14.87
CA GLY A 45 -24.75 -10.67 13.88
C GLY A 45 -24.37 -10.01 12.55
N GLN A 46 -23.08 -9.73 12.33
CA GLN A 46 -22.60 -9.15 11.08
C GLN A 46 -22.69 -10.15 9.91
N ARG A 47 -23.09 -9.66 8.73
CA ARG A 47 -22.99 -10.43 7.48
C ARG A 47 -21.53 -10.53 7.04
N SER A 48 -21.20 -11.50 6.19
CA SER A 48 -19.81 -11.74 5.74
C SER A 48 -19.11 -10.51 5.16
N TYR A 49 -19.84 -9.65 4.46
CA TYR A 49 -19.33 -8.41 3.86
C TYR A 49 -19.33 -7.18 4.79
N GLN A 50 -19.88 -7.32 6.00
CA GLN A 50 -19.91 -6.27 7.03
C GLN A 50 -18.87 -6.52 8.13
N LYS A 51 -18.20 -7.67 8.10
CA LYS A 51 -17.23 -8.05 9.12
C LYS A 51 -16.10 -7.02 9.20
N HIS A 52 -15.66 -6.73 10.41
CA HIS A 52 -14.47 -5.93 10.69
C HIS A 52 -13.86 -6.40 12.02
N LEU A 53 -12.65 -5.99 12.32
CA LEU A 53 -12.06 -6.22 13.64
C LEU A 53 -12.58 -5.16 14.63
N PRO A 54 -12.86 -5.53 15.89
CA PRO A 54 -13.16 -4.56 16.93
C PRO A 54 -11.98 -3.61 17.17
N GLU A 55 -12.25 -2.34 17.51
CA GLU A 55 -11.21 -1.33 17.75
C GLU A 55 -10.19 -1.75 18.81
N VAL A 56 -10.65 -2.44 19.86
CA VAL A 56 -9.77 -2.97 20.93
C VAL A 56 -8.68 -3.90 20.41
N VAL A 57 -8.85 -4.52 19.23
CA VAL A 57 -7.81 -5.35 18.62
C VAL A 57 -6.57 -4.52 18.27
N PHE A 58 -6.76 -3.27 17.85
CA PHE A 58 -5.68 -2.38 17.44
C PHE A 58 -4.90 -1.80 18.64
N SER A 59 -5.35 -2.00 19.87
CA SER A 59 -4.58 -1.67 21.08
C SER A 59 -3.86 -2.87 21.71
N LEU A 60 -4.05 -4.07 21.16
CA LEU A 60 -3.39 -5.29 21.66
C LEU A 60 -1.87 -5.28 21.43
N SER A 61 -1.16 -6.10 22.21
CA SER A 61 0.27 -6.35 21.99
C SER A 61 0.52 -7.12 20.68
N ASN A 62 1.75 -7.02 20.15
CA ASN A 62 2.12 -7.73 18.92
C ASN A 62 1.93 -9.25 19.03
N ASP A 63 2.18 -9.85 20.20
CA ASP A 63 1.95 -11.29 20.44
C ASP A 63 0.47 -11.67 20.37
N GLN A 64 -0.41 -10.82 20.91
CA GLN A 64 -1.86 -11.03 20.85
C GLN A 64 -2.41 -10.82 19.44
N ILE A 65 -1.90 -9.84 18.70
CA ILE A 65 -2.22 -9.62 17.28
C ILE A 65 -1.77 -10.83 16.45
N ALA A 66 -0.54 -11.31 16.67
CA ALA A 66 -0.04 -12.49 16.00
C ALA A 66 -0.89 -13.74 16.30
N LEU A 67 -1.32 -13.91 17.56
CA LEU A 67 -2.25 -14.96 17.97
C LEU A 67 -3.60 -14.84 17.24
N LEU A 68 -4.19 -13.65 17.18
CA LEU A 68 -5.45 -13.40 16.47
C LEU A 68 -5.32 -13.75 14.99
N LEU A 69 -4.30 -13.21 14.30
CA LEU A 69 -4.03 -13.47 12.90
C LEU A 69 -3.81 -14.97 12.63
N ARG A 70 -3.12 -15.68 13.53
CA ARG A 70 -2.90 -17.14 13.43
C ARG A 70 -4.22 -17.90 13.40
N HIS A 71 -5.17 -17.54 14.25
CA HIS A 71 -6.48 -18.17 14.31
C HIS A 71 -7.40 -17.71 13.18
N LEU A 72 -7.28 -16.47 12.74
CA LEU A 72 -7.99 -15.97 11.56
C LEU A 72 -7.54 -16.71 10.28
N TRP A 73 -6.24 -16.97 10.13
CA TRP A 73 -5.72 -17.78 9.03
C TRP A 73 -6.19 -19.23 9.06
N ALA A 74 -6.50 -19.75 10.25
CA ALA A 74 -7.03 -21.11 10.39
C ALA A 74 -8.46 -21.24 9.83
N THR A 75 -9.23 -20.15 9.74
CA THR A 75 -10.58 -20.16 9.17
C THR A 75 -10.55 -20.00 7.65
N ASP A 76 -10.15 -18.82 7.17
CA ASP A 76 -10.29 -18.39 5.78
C ASP A 76 -8.94 -18.05 5.13
N GLY A 77 -7.83 -18.31 5.83
CA GLY A 77 -6.48 -18.17 5.31
C GLY A 77 -6.03 -19.39 4.52
N THR A 78 -5.12 -19.18 3.58
CA THR A 78 -4.42 -20.22 2.82
C THR A 78 -2.93 -20.13 3.10
N ILE A 79 -2.31 -21.29 3.35
CA ILE A 79 -0.86 -21.47 3.36
C ILE A 79 -0.56 -22.64 2.43
N SER A 80 0.28 -22.42 1.42
CA SER A 80 0.65 -23.46 0.46
C SER A 80 2.06 -23.23 -0.09
N ALA A 81 2.82 -24.32 -0.18
CA ALA A 81 4.08 -24.31 -0.91
C ALA A 81 3.81 -24.59 -2.39
N ARG A 82 4.49 -23.84 -3.28
CA ARG A 82 4.48 -24.12 -4.71
C ARG A 82 5.09 -25.49 -4.97
N LYS A 83 4.45 -26.30 -5.83
CA LYS A 83 5.01 -27.58 -6.26
C LYS A 83 6.18 -27.37 -7.25
N PRO A 84 7.19 -28.25 -7.25
CA PRO A 84 8.22 -28.25 -8.29
C PRO A 84 7.59 -28.31 -9.70
N GLY A 85 8.09 -27.51 -10.64
CA GLY A 85 7.57 -27.43 -12.01
C GLY A 85 6.29 -26.61 -12.20
N GLN A 86 5.59 -26.22 -11.13
CA GLN A 86 4.41 -25.36 -11.24
C GLN A 86 4.82 -23.89 -11.42
N ARG A 87 4.16 -23.16 -12.34
CA ARG A 87 4.30 -21.71 -12.46
C ARG A 87 3.64 -21.00 -11.27
N GLY A 88 4.18 -19.85 -10.87
CA GLY A 88 3.66 -19.02 -9.78
C GLY A 88 4.57 -18.95 -8.55
N SER A 89 4.02 -18.45 -7.44
CA SER A 89 4.68 -18.27 -6.14
C SER A 89 4.02 -19.12 -5.05
N HIS A 90 4.66 -19.22 -3.88
CA HIS A 90 4.05 -19.80 -2.68
C HIS A 90 2.83 -18.97 -2.24
N GLY A 91 1.80 -19.62 -1.71
CA GLY A 91 0.55 -18.98 -1.30
C GLY A 91 0.50 -18.73 0.19
N VAL A 92 0.50 -17.47 0.60
CA VAL A 92 0.10 -17.04 1.94
C VAL A 92 -0.88 -15.89 1.77
N HIS A 93 -2.18 -16.16 1.96
CA HIS A 93 -3.20 -15.12 1.83
C HIS A 93 -4.41 -15.37 2.72
N PHE A 94 -5.15 -14.31 3.02
CA PHE A 94 -6.45 -14.36 3.70
C PHE A 94 -7.55 -13.82 2.78
N SER A 95 -8.69 -14.50 2.70
CA SER A 95 -9.79 -14.15 1.80
C SER A 95 -11.03 -13.72 2.56
N THR A 96 -11.65 -12.61 2.16
CA THR A 96 -12.88 -12.08 2.78
C THR A 96 -13.75 -11.35 1.76
N CYS A 97 -15.07 -11.35 1.96
CA CYS A 97 -16.00 -10.50 1.19
C CYS A 97 -16.19 -9.10 1.80
N SER A 98 -15.52 -8.80 2.92
CA SER A 98 -15.54 -7.48 3.55
C SER A 98 -14.25 -6.75 3.22
N ARG A 99 -14.37 -5.61 2.55
CA ARG A 99 -13.23 -4.73 2.26
C ARG A 99 -12.57 -4.25 3.55
N ARG A 100 -13.38 -3.76 4.50
CA ARG A 100 -12.92 -3.28 5.81
C ARG A 100 -12.12 -4.35 6.56
N LEU A 101 -12.57 -5.60 6.61
CA LEU A 101 -11.80 -6.67 7.25
C LEU A 101 -10.46 -6.95 6.52
N ALA A 102 -10.42 -6.81 5.19
CA ALA A 102 -9.17 -6.97 4.45
C ALA A 102 -8.17 -5.86 4.80
N ASP A 103 -8.64 -4.62 4.89
CA ASP A 103 -7.83 -3.46 5.28
C ASP A 103 -7.36 -3.60 6.75
N ASP A 104 -8.25 -3.98 7.68
CA ASP A 104 -7.91 -4.26 9.08
C ASP A 104 -6.79 -5.30 9.20
N VAL A 105 -6.90 -6.41 8.47
CA VAL A 105 -5.90 -7.48 8.47
C VAL A 105 -4.59 -7.02 7.86
N ALA A 106 -4.63 -6.23 6.78
CA ALA A 106 -3.43 -5.64 6.19
C ALA A 106 -2.72 -4.69 7.16
N ALA A 107 -3.47 -3.85 7.89
CA ALA A 107 -2.94 -2.95 8.90
C ALA A 107 -2.27 -3.71 10.07
N LEU A 108 -2.90 -4.79 10.56
CA LEU A 108 -2.30 -5.63 11.60
C LEU A 108 -1.04 -6.37 11.13
N LEU A 109 -1.00 -6.80 9.87
CA LEU A 109 0.21 -7.39 9.28
C LEU A 109 1.32 -6.34 9.15
N LEU A 110 0.98 -5.13 8.70
CA LEU A 110 1.92 -4.03 8.59
C LEU A 110 2.55 -3.68 9.95
N ARG A 111 1.75 -3.68 11.03
CA ARG A 111 2.22 -3.52 12.40
C ARG A 111 3.23 -4.59 12.85
N LEU A 112 3.18 -5.79 12.27
CA LEU A 112 4.17 -6.86 12.48
C LEU A 112 5.36 -6.78 11.50
N GLY A 113 5.48 -5.69 10.73
CA GLY A 113 6.49 -5.51 9.70
C GLY A 113 6.26 -6.37 8.45
N ILE A 114 5.02 -6.82 8.21
CA ILE A 114 4.66 -7.69 7.09
C ILE A 114 3.80 -6.89 6.12
N VAL A 115 4.41 -6.41 5.03
CA VAL A 115 3.67 -5.72 3.97
C VAL A 115 2.80 -6.72 3.20
N ALA A 116 1.50 -6.47 3.15
CA ALA A 116 0.53 -7.28 2.43
C ALA A 116 -0.10 -6.50 1.27
N ARG A 117 -0.39 -7.19 0.17
CA ARG A 117 -1.09 -6.62 -0.98
C ARG A 117 -2.52 -7.11 -1.05
N ILE A 118 -3.47 -6.19 -1.20
CA ILE A 118 -4.88 -6.57 -1.35
C ILE A 118 -5.20 -6.72 -2.84
N HIS A 119 -5.59 -7.92 -3.24
CA HIS A 119 -6.12 -8.21 -4.57
C HIS A 119 -7.63 -8.38 -4.48
N THR A 120 -8.38 -7.60 -5.25
CA THR A 120 -9.84 -7.71 -5.32
C THR A 120 -10.23 -8.44 -6.60
N VAL A 121 -11.03 -9.49 -6.46
CA VAL A 121 -11.65 -10.21 -7.57
C VAL A 121 -13.15 -9.97 -7.51
N SER A 122 -13.73 -9.45 -8.59
CA SER A 122 -15.16 -9.15 -8.70
C SER A 122 -15.81 -10.03 -9.76
N PRO A 123 -16.37 -11.19 -9.41
CA PRO A 123 -17.08 -12.04 -10.36
C PRO A 123 -18.46 -11.45 -10.69
N ASP A 124 -18.90 -11.53 -11.94
CA ASP A 124 -20.13 -10.88 -12.45
C ASP A 124 -21.42 -11.15 -11.64
N ARG A 125 -21.48 -12.26 -10.90
CA ARG A 125 -22.70 -12.73 -10.20
C ARG A 125 -22.55 -12.87 -8.69
N THR A 126 -21.41 -12.51 -8.12
CA THR A 126 -21.15 -12.64 -6.68
C THR A 126 -20.49 -11.39 -6.15
N ARG A 127 -20.55 -11.20 -4.82
CA ARG A 127 -19.85 -10.10 -4.17
C ARG A 127 -18.34 -10.19 -4.43
N PRO A 128 -17.64 -9.03 -4.48
CA PRO A 128 -16.20 -9.02 -4.59
C PRO A 128 -15.56 -9.79 -3.43
N VAL A 129 -14.46 -10.46 -3.73
CA VAL A 129 -13.60 -11.13 -2.74
C VAL A 129 -12.28 -10.39 -2.70
N HIS A 130 -11.90 -9.95 -1.51
CA HIS A 130 -10.66 -9.29 -1.22
C HIS A 130 -9.68 -10.30 -0.63
N MET A 131 -8.53 -10.44 -1.25
CA MET A 131 -7.48 -11.36 -0.85
C MET A 131 -6.27 -10.56 -0.35
N VAL A 132 -5.95 -10.70 0.93
CA VAL A 132 -4.78 -10.08 1.57
C VAL A 132 -3.59 -11.02 1.39
N TRP A 133 -2.70 -10.69 0.47
CA TRP A 133 -1.55 -11.53 0.09
C TRP A 133 -0.27 -11.12 0.80
N VAL A 134 0.35 -12.08 1.49
CA VAL A 134 1.73 -11.96 1.99
C VAL A 134 2.67 -12.52 0.93
N SER A 135 3.29 -11.61 0.19
CA SER A 135 4.15 -11.92 -0.96
C SER A 135 5.62 -11.72 -0.63
N GLY A 136 6.49 -12.47 -1.31
CA GLY A 136 7.93 -12.40 -1.09
C GLY A 136 8.39 -13.32 0.04
N SER A 137 9.55 -13.95 -0.16
CA SER A 137 10.07 -14.94 0.80
C SER A 137 10.40 -14.36 2.17
N GLU A 138 10.72 -13.06 2.26
CA GLU A 138 11.01 -12.38 3.53
C GLU A 138 9.76 -12.18 4.36
N SER A 139 8.73 -11.53 3.80
CA SER A 139 7.43 -11.36 4.45
C SER A 139 6.78 -12.71 4.79
N GLN A 140 6.92 -13.73 3.93
CA GLN A 140 6.42 -15.08 4.23
C GLN A 140 7.18 -15.75 5.38
N ARG A 141 8.51 -15.59 5.47
CA ARG A 141 9.29 -16.05 6.64
C ARG A 141 8.91 -15.31 7.90
N ALA A 142 8.74 -13.98 7.83
CA ALA A 142 8.31 -13.16 8.95
C ALA A 142 6.91 -13.58 9.44
N PHE A 143 5.97 -13.84 8.52
CA PHE A 143 4.64 -14.36 8.85
C PHE A 143 4.72 -15.71 9.55
N LEU A 144 5.46 -16.68 8.98
CA LEU A 144 5.57 -18.02 9.58
C LEU A 144 6.26 -18.00 10.95
N ARG A 145 7.19 -17.07 11.17
CA ARG A 145 7.90 -16.89 12.44
C ARG A 145 7.02 -16.22 13.50
N GLN A 146 6.35 -15.13 13.17
CA GLN A 146 5.60 -14.31 14.12
C GLN A 146 4.16 -14.80 14.31
N VAL A 147 3.43 -14.99 13.21
CA VAL A 147 2.02 -15.43 13.20
C VAL A 147 1.94 -16.95 13.26
N GLY A 148 2.71 -17.64 12.41
CA GLY A 148 2.69 -19.09 12.31
C GLY A 148 1.35 -19.64 11.81
N ALA A 149 1.04 -20.87 12.20
CA ALA A 149 -0.16 -21.57 11.73
C ALA A 149 -0.85 -22.38 12.82
N PHE A 150 -2.17 -22.51 12.71
CA PHE A 150 -3.00 -23.29 13.63
C PHE A 150 -3.90 -24.27 12.87
N GLY A 151 -4.26 -25.38 13.53
CA GLY A 151 -5.16 -26.39 13.00
C GLY A 151 -4.71 -26.93 11.63
N PRO A 152 -5.61 -26.97 10.62
CA PRO A 152 -5.32 -27.52 9.29
C PRO A 152 -4.16 -26.83 8.55
N ARG A 153 -3.77 -25.62 8.97
CA ARG A 153 -2.70 -24.85 8.32
C ARG A 153 -1.29 -25.23 8.80
N ARG A 154 -1.16 -26.00 9.89
CA ARG A 154 0.16 -26.39 10.45
C ARG A 154 1.00 -27.21 9.46
N GLY A 155 0.44 -28.26 8.87
CA GLY A 155 1.16 -29.11 7.91
C GLY A 155 1.69 -28.32 6.71
N PRO A 156 0.82 -27.57 5.99
CA PRO A 156 1.26 -26.71 4.89
C PRO A 156 2.28 -25.64 5.29
N ALA A 157 2.18 -25.08 6.50
CA ALA A 157 3.16 -24.12 7.02
C ALA A 157 4.53 -24.75 7.21
N THR A 158 4.64 -25.96 7.76
CA THR A 158 5.92 -26.67 7.86
C THR A 158 6.55 -26.90 6.49
N VAL A 159 5.76 -27.36 5.52
CA VAL A 159 6.24 -27.54 4.14
C VAL A 159 6.71 -26.22 3.53
N LEU A 160 5.99 -25.12 3.79
CA LEU A 160 6.38 -23.81 3.30
C LEU A 160 7.66 -23.31 3.97
N VAL A 161 7.85 -23.50 5.28
CA VAL A 161 9.10 -23.17 5.98
C VAL A 161 10.28 -23.85 5.30
N GLU A 162 10.18 -25.15 5.02
CA GLU A 162 11.23 -25.90 4.30
C GLU A 162 11.45 -25.37 2.89
N ALA A 163 10.39 -25.10 2.14
CA ALA A 163 10.48 -24.59 0.78
C ALA A 163 11.11 -23.19 0.70
N LEU A 164 10.98 -22.38 1.76
CA LEU A 164 11.60 -21.06 1.87
C LEU A 164 13.06 -21.12 2.36
N ARG A 165 13.55 -22.28 2.84
CA ARG A 165 14.97 -22.42 3.21
C ARG A 165 15.84 -22.31 1.97
N GLY A 166 16.80 -21.39 2.01
CA GLY A 166 17.75 -21.16 0.92
C GLY A 166 17.23 -20.31 -0.24
N LEU A 167 15.95 -19.92 -0.27
CA LEU A 167 15.47 -18.95 -1.25
C LEU A 167 16.01 -17.55 -0.92
N ARG A 168 16.68 -16.95 -1.90
CA ARG A 168 17.04 -15.53 -1.85
C ARG A 168 15.78 -14.70 -2.10
N ALA A 169 15.57 -13.69 -1.26
CA ALA A 169 14.44 -12.78 -1.43
C ALA A 169 14.56 -12.04 -2.77
N ASN A 170 13.43 -11.91 -3.45
CA ASN A 170 13.33 -11.00 -4.60
C ASN A 170 13.17 -9.58 -4.03
N PRO A 171 14.15 -8.69 -4.24
CA PRO A 171 14.13 -7.34 -3.66
C PRO A 171 13.12 -6.42 -4.34
N ASN A 172 12.53 -6.80 -5.48
CA ASN A 172 11.63 -5.96 -6.29
C ASN A 172 10.22 -5.78 -5.70
N VAL A 173 10.03 -6.03 -4.40
CA VAL A 173 8.77 -5.77 -3.69
C VAL A 173 8.83 -4.45 -2.94
N ASP A 174 9.99 -4.13 -2.36
CA ASP A 174 10.26 -2.88 -1.63
C ASP A 174 11.17 -1.98 -2.49
N THR A 175 10.50 -1.23 -3.36
CA THR A 175 11.13 -0.27 -4.25
C THR A 175 10.94 1.15 -3.72
N LEU A 176 11.98 1.96 -3.90
CA LEU A 176 11.98 3.38 -3.60
C LEU A 176 11.51 4.19 -4.82
N PRO A 177 11.12 5.46 -4.64
CA PRO A 177 10.75 6.34 -5.75
C PRO A 177 11.89 6.51 -6.77
N GLU A 178 11.54 6.79 -8.03
CA GLU A 178 12.51 6.96 -9.13
C GLU A 178 13.42 8.18 -8.91
N GLU A 179 12.93 9.17 -8.17
CA GLU A 179 13.65 10.37 -7.74
C GLU A 179 14.90 10.02 -6.93
N VAL A 180 14.89 8.89 -6.21
CA VAL A 180 16.09 8.40 -5.50
C VAL A 180 17.20 8.05 -6.48
N MET A 181 16.87 7.48 -7.65
CA MET A 181 17.87 7.24 -8.70
C MET A 181 18.33 8.52 -9.39
N GLN A 182 17.47 9.53 -9.50
CA GLN A 182 17.87 10.84 -10.02
C GLN A 182 18.92 11.48 -9.09
N ARG A 183 18.74 11.36 -7.77
CA ARG A 183 19.74 11.78 -6.77
C ARG A 183 21.06 11.02 -6.91
N VAL A 184 21.01 9.70 -7.09
CA VAL A 184 22.21 8.89 -7.35
C VAL A 184 22.95 9.40 -8.60
N CYS A 185 22.23 9.67 -9.70
CA CYS A 185 22.82 10.22 -10.92
C CYS A 185 23.48 11.59 -10.69
N ALA A 186 22.82 12.48 -9.93
CA ALA A 186 23.36 13.80 -9.61
C ALA A 186 24.65 13.71 -8.78
N LEU A 187 24.70 12.83 -7.79
CA LEU A 187 25.88 12.59 -6.97
C LEU A 187 27.04 11.99 -7.76
N MET A 188 26.75 11.01 -8.63
CA MET A 188 27.74 10.44 -9.53
C MET A 188 28.35 11.52 -10.43
N SER A 189 27.53 12.40 -11.00
CA SER A 189 27.99 13.53 -11.81
C SER A 189 28.88 14.49 -11.02
N ALA A 190 28.46 14.85 -9.80
CA ALA A 190 29.22 15.74 -8.92
C ALA A 190 30.59 15.16 -8.50
N GLN A 191 30.70 13.84 -8.37
CA GLN A 191 31.94 13.14 -8.05
C GLN A 191 32.74 12.70 -9.29
N GLY A 192 32.29 13.05 -10.50
CA GLY A 192 32.95 12.67 -11.75
C GLY A 192 32.93 11.16 -12.04
N ILE A 193 32.00 10.40 -11.45
CA ILE A 193 31.87 8.96 -11.63
C ILE A 193 30.92 8.69 -12.81
N SER A 194 31.46 8.11 -13.88
CA SER A 194 30.66 7.69 -15.03
C SER A 194 29.83 6.43 -14.73
N ARG A 195 28.79 6.18 -15.55
CA ARG A 195 27.99 4.95 -15.44
C ARG A 195 28.83 3.68 -15.63
N SER A 196 29.82 3.71 -16.52
CA SER A 196 30.72 2.57 -16.74
C SER A 196 31.68 2.35 -15.58
N GLN A 197 32.22 3.42 -14.98
CA GLN A 197 33.03 3.32 -13.76
C GLN A 197 32.22 2.76 -12.60
N MET A 198 30.99 3.25 -12.40
CA MET A 198 30.09 2.74 -11.37
C MET A 198 29.72 1.27 -11.61
N ALA A 199 29.48 0.88 -12.86
CA ALA A 199 29.25 -0.52 -13.22
C ALA A 199 30.47 -1.38 -12.86
N ALA A 200 31.69 -0.95 -13.21
CA ALA A 200 32.92 -1.64 -12.88
C ALA A 200 33.15 -1.78 -11.37
N ILE A 201 32.95 -0.72 -10.59
CA ILE A 201 33.04 -0.74 -9.11
C ILE A 201 32.09 -1.79 -8.53
N ARG A 202 30.89 -1.94 -9.11
CA ARG A 202 29.87 -2.88 -8.67
C ARG A 202 30.01 -4.29 -9.27
N GLY A 203 30.99 -4.52 -10.15
CA GLY A 203 31.21 -5.81 -10.81
C GLY A 203 30.24 -6.13 -11.95
N TYR A 204 29.70 -5.10 -12.63
CA TYR A 204 28.79 -5.22 -13.77
C TYR A 204 29.36 -4.56 -15.02
N GLN A 205 28.90 -5.00 -16.20
CA GLN A 205 29.27 -4.39 -17.48
C GLN A 205 28.50 -3.07 -17.74
N ASN A 206 27.28 -2.96 -17.23
CA ASN A 206 26.46 -1.75 -17.33
C ASN A 206 25.45 -1.70 -16.17
N ILE A 207 24.87 -0.53 -15.92
CA ILE A 207 23.83 -0.30 -14.91
C ILE A 207 22.64 0.41 -15.55
N ASN A 208 21.43 -0.02 -15.21
CA ASN A 208 20.19 0.68 -15.53
C ASN A 208 19.79 1.55 -14.33
N LEU A 209 19.57 2.84 -14.57
CA LEU A 209 19.21 3.83 -13.54
C LEU A 209 17.82 4.44 -13.77
N ASP A 210 17.08 3.91 -14.75
CA ASP A 210 15.85 4.52 -15.27
C ASP A 210 14.58 3.87 -14.65
N HIS A 211 14.72 3.19 -13.50
CA HIS A 211 13.63 2.46 -12.84
C HIS A 211 13.70 2.66 -11.32
N ALA A 212 12.54 2.50 -10.66
CA ALA A 212 12.40 2.50 -9.21
C ALA A 212 13.40 1.49 -8.57
N PRO A 213 14.37 1.96 -7.76
CA PRO A 213 15.42 1.11 -7.26
C PRO A 213 14.97 0.37 -6.01
N THR A 214 15.55 -0.79 -5.75
CA THR A 214 15.34 -1.48 -4.48
C THR A 214 16.17 -0.82 -3.37
N ARG A 215 15.74 -0.90 -2.10
CA ARG A 215 16.56 -0.36 -0.98
C ARG A 215 17.96 -0.94 -0.94
N THR A 216 18.10 -2.25 -1.18
CA THR A 216 19.41 -2.92 -1.24
C THR A 216 20.31 -2.34 -2.32
N LEU A 217 19.74 -1.94 -3.47
CA LEU A 217 20.49 -1.29 -4.53
C LEU A 217 20.95 0.11 -4.11
N VAL A 218 20.05 0.90 -3.54
CA VAL A 218 20.36 2.26 -3.05
C VAL A 218 21.41 2.23 -1.95
N GLY A 219 21.35 1.28 -1.00
CA GLY A 219 22.36 1.14 0.05
C GLY A 219 23.76 0.87 -0.50
N LYS A 220 23.89 0.12 -1.62
CA LYS A 220 25.18 -0.05 -2.31
C LYS A 220 25.68 1.26 -2.91
N TYR A 221 24.79 2.07 -3.49
CA TYR A 221 25.17 3.38 -4.00
C TYR A 221 25.53 4.35 -2.88
N ALA A 222 24.78 4.36 -1.77
CA ALA A 222 25.06 5.18 -0.60
C ALA A 222 26.48 4.91 -0.05
N ALA A 223 26.89 3.64 0.03
CA ALA A 223 28.22 3.25 0.48
C ALA A 223 29.34 3.72 -0.47
N ILE A 224 29.11 3.68 -1.79
CA ILE A 224 30.11 4.11 -2.79
C ILE A 224 30.20 5.64 -2.84
N LEU A 225 29.04 6.31 -2.82
CA LEU A 225 28.93 7.77 -2.97
C LEU A 225 29.10 8.52 -1.65
N SER A 226 29.14 7.82 -0.51
CA SER A 226 29.25 8.38 0.84
C SER A 226 28.20 9.47 1.11
N ASP A 227 26.94 9.20 0.76
CA ASP A 227 25.82 10.14 0.96
C ASP A 227 24.88 9.65 2.07
N ASP A 228 24.81 10.44 3.15
CA ASP A 228 24.02 10.11 4.35
C ASP A 228 22.51 10.15 4.10
N THR A 229 22.04 10.94 3.12
CA THR A 229 20.64 10.99 2.75
C THR A 229 20.21 9.68 2.09
N LEU A 230 20.98 9.17 1.13
CA LEU A 230 20.74 7.86 0.51
C LEU A 230 20.81 6.73 1.54
N LYS A 231 21.71 6.83 2.51
CA LYS A 231 21.81 5.89 3.63
C LYS A 231 20.54 5.92 4.48
N THR A 232 20.09 7.10 4.88
CA THR A 232 18.85 7.30 5.65
C THR A 232 17.63 6.71 4.91
N VAL A 233 17.52 6.98 3.60
CA VAL A 233 16.41 6.46 2.79
C VAL A 233 16.41 4.93 2.72
N CYS A 234 17.58 4.29 2.60
CA CYS A 234 17.64 2.83 2.51
C CYS A 234 17.48 2.11 3.86
N GLU A 235 17.76 2.78 4.98
CA GLU A 235 17.60 2.27 6.35
C GLU A 235 16.23 2.60 6.96
N SER A 236 15.43 3.46 6.30
CA SER A 236 14.10 3.86 6.76
C SER A 236 13.10 2.70 6.78
N ASP A 237 12.29 2.64 7.84
CA ASP A 237 11.16 1.70 8.01
C ASP A 237 9.89 2.11 7.24
N VAL A 238 9.92 3.24 6.50
CA VAL A 238 8.78 3.73 5.73
C VAL A 238 8.75 3.08 4.36
N PHE A 239 7.64 2.41 4.02
CA PHE A 239 7.39 1.88 2.69
C PHE A 239 6.82 2.95 1.76
N TRP A 240 7.29 2.96 0.52
CA TRP A 240 6.76 3.81 -0.53
C TRP A 240 5.71 3.03 -1.33
N ASP A 241 4.56 3.67 -1.55
CA ASP A 241 3.55 3.18 -2.47
C ASP A 241 3.22 4.25 -3.51
N ARG A 242 2.75 3.81 -4.67
CA ARG A 242 2.45 4.70 -5.79
C ARG A 242 1.00 5.13 -5.73
N VAL A 243 0.77 6.45 -5.75
CA VAL A 243 -0.57 7.02 -5.98
C VAL A 243 -1.09 6.53 -7.33
N LEU A 244 -2.20 5.79 -7.33
CA LEU A 244 -2.80 5.23 -8.55
C LEU A 244 -3.81 6.19 -9.19
N SER A 245 -4.55 6.93 -8.36
CA SER A 245 -5.57 7.88 -8.78
C SER A 245 -5.83 8.87 -7.66
N VAL A 246 -6.22 10.08 -8.03
CA VAL A 246 -6.74 11.11 -7.11
C VAL A 246 -8.12 11.50 -7.65
N THR A 247 -9.13 11.42 -6.80
CA THR A 247 -10.52 11.72 -7.15
C THR A 247 -11.10 12.66 -6.09
N SER A 248 -11.97 13.59 -6.50
CA SER A 248 -12.69 14.44 -5.55
C SER A 248 -13.68 13.60 -4.74
N ASP A 249 -13.69 13.79 -3.42
CA ASP A 249 -14.59 13.08 -2.48
C ASP A 249 -15.74 13.97 -1.98
N GLY A 250 -15.87 15.18 -2.54
CA GLY A 250 -16.91 16.15 -2.14
C GLY A 250 -16.50 17.04 -0.97
N GLU A 251 -17.50 17.66 -0.34
CA GLU A 251 -17.32 18.51 0.84
C GLU A 251 -17.57 17.70 2.11
N GLU A 252 -16.56 17.59 2.96
CA GLU A 252 -16.64 16.89 4.25
C GLU A 252 -15.97 17.71 5.36
N ASP A 253 -16.32 17.41 6.61
CA ASP A 253 -15.61 17.94 7.77
C ASP A 253 -14.19 17.37 7.80
N VAL A 254 -13.19 18.27 7.79
CA VAL A 254 -11.78 17.90 7.83
C VAL A 254 -11.20 18.15 9.23
N PHE A 255 -10.25 17.30 9.62
CA PHE A 255 -9.57 17.36 10.90
C PHE A 255 -8.06 17.36 10.69
N ASP A 256 -7.34 18.03 11.58
CA ASP A 256 -5.88 18.08 11.58
C ASP A 256 -5.34 17.82 13.00
N LEU A 257 -4.09 17.36 13.09
CA LEU A 257 -3.40 17.11 14.36
C LEU A 257 -2.13 17.95 14.45
N THR A 258 -1.95 18.63 15.58
CA THR A 258 -0.65 19.23 15.91
C THR A 258 0.19 18.22 16.68
N VAL A 259 1.16 17.61 15.97
CA VAL A 259 2.12 16.67 16.56
C VAL A 259 3.45 17.38 16.84
N PRO A 260 3.88 17.50 18.11
CA PRO A 260 5.15 18.15 18.43
C PRO A 260 6.35 17.44 17.80
N VAL A 261 7.39 18.23 17.47
CA VAL A 261 8.70 17.79 16.95
C VAL A 261 8.66 17.21 15.54
N LEU A 262 7.88 16.15 15.30
CA LEU A 262 7.87 15.43 14.03
C LEU A 262 6.89 16.01 13.02
N ALA A 263 5.88 16.75 13.48
CA ALA A 263 4.86 17.38 12.62
C ALA A 263 4.12 16.38 11.69
N CYS A 264 4.13 15.08 12.02
CA CYS A 264 3.50 14.04 11.23
C CYS A 264 2.88 12.93 12.10
N TRP A 265 1.90 12.20 11.55
CA TRP A 265 1.25 11.04 12.15
C TRP A 265 0.88 10.00 11.09
N LEU A 266 0.36 8.85 11.53
CA LEU A 266 -0.18 7.82 10.65
C LEU A 266 -1.71 7.95 10.58
N ALA A 267 -2.24 8.07 9.37
CA ALA A 267 -3.67 8.00 9.07
C ALA A 267 -3.89 6.94 7.99
N ASP A 268 -4.70 5.91 8.27
CA ASP A 268 -4.99 4.80 7.36
C ASP A 268 -3.75 4.10 6.76
N GLY A 269 -2.67 4.04 7.56
CA GLY A 269 -1.39 3.45 7.14
C GLY A 269 -0.53 4.36 6.26
N VAL A 270 -0.93 5.62 6.05
CA VAL A 270 -0.19 6.65 5.33
C VAL A 270 0.41 7.64 6.31
N VAL A 271 1.65 8.06 6.08
CA VAL A 271 2.28 9.14 6.84
C VAL A 271 1.70 10.47 6.37
N SER A 272 0.98 11.16 7.26
CA SER A 272 0.41 12.48 7.04
C SER A 272 1.22 13.53 7.78
N HIS A 273 1.49 14.67 7.15
CA HIS A 273 2.09 15.84 7.78
C HIS A 273 0.97 16.79 8.25
N ASN A 274 1.21 17.62 9.27
CA ASN A 274 0.23 18.63 9.69
C ASN A 274 0.04 19.66 8.57
N SER A 275 -1.21 19.91 8.20
CA SER A 275 -1.55 20.91 7.18
C SER A 275 -1.58 22.32 7.77
N GLY A 276 -1.86 22.43 9.07
CA GLY A 276 -2.06 23.71 9.74
C GLY A 276 -0.85 24.64 9.74
N ALA A 277 0.39 24.13 9.84
CA ALA A 277 1.56 25.01 9.96
C ALA A 277 1.83 25.80 8.68
N ILE A 278 1.85 25.14 7.52
CA ILE A 278 2.15 25.77 6.23
C ILE A 278 1.04 26.76 5.88
N GLU A 279 -0.22 26.40 6.08
CA GLU A 279 -1.31 27.33 5.84
C GLU A 279 -1.27 28.48 6.84
N GLN A 280 -1.17 28.24 8.15
CA GLN A 280 -1.20 29.31 9.16
C GLN A 280 -0.02 30.28 9.04
N GLU A 281 1.18 29.81 8.71
CA GLU A 281 2.38 30.65 8.61
C GLU A 281 2.50 31.37 7.26
N ALA A 282 1.89 30.84 6.19
CA ALA A 282 2.01 31.47 4.88
C ALA A 282 1.28 32.83 4.83
N ASP A 283 2.04 33.86 4.46
CA ASP A 283 1.49 35.15 4.04
C ASP A 283 0.83 35.04 2.66
N MET A 284 1.41 34.22 1.78
CA MET A 284 0.91 33.93 0.44
C MET A 284 1.04 32.45 0.09
N ILE A 285 0.07 31.89 -0.62
CA ILE A 285 0.15 30.54 -1.19
C ILE A 285 -0.12 30.65 -2.69
N LEU A 286 0.84 30.20 -3.49
CA LEU A 286 0.75 30.15 -4.94
C LEU A 286 0.77 28.70 -5.41
N LEU A 287 -0.24 28.28 -6.16
CA LEU A 287 -0.25 26.99 -6.85
C LEU A 287 0.22 27.22 -8.28
N ILE A 288 1.18 26.40 -8.73
CA ILE A 288 1.78 26.51 -10.06
C ILE A 288 1.31 25.32 -10.89
N TYR A 289 0.55 25.58 -11.93
CA TYR A 289 0.14 24.59 -12.90
C TYR A 289 0.83 24.82 -14.24
N ARG A 290 1.48 23.77 -14.75
CA ARG A 290 2.16 23.77 -16.06
C ARG A 290 1.69 22.58 -16.86
N GLU A 291 0.83 22.84 -17.84
CA GLU A 291 0.22 21.80 -18.68
C GLU A 291 1.26 20.93 -19.39
N GLU A 292 2.37 21.54 -19.84
CA GLU A 292 3.46 20.86 -20.55
C GLU A 292 4.20 19.79 -19.72
N VAL A 293 4.09 19.84 -18.39
CA VAL A 293 4.67 18.82 -17.49
C VAL A 293 3.88 17.51 -17.58
N TYR A 294 2.57 17.61 -17.80
CA TYR A 294 1.64 16.48 -17.81
C TYR A 294 1.30 16.02 -19.24
N ASP A 295 1.20 16.95 -20.20
CA ASP A 295 0.99 16.66 -21.61
C ASP A 295 2.10 17.27 -22.49
N ARG A 296 2.95 16.41 -23.05
CA ARG A 296 4.05 16.83 -23.95
C ARG A 296 3.58 17.39 -25.29
N ASN A 297 2.32 17.15 -25.66
CA ASN A 297 1.73 17.58 -26.93
C ASN A 297 0.84 18.83 -26.78
N THR A 298 0.75 19.41 -25.58
CA THR A 298 -0.04 20.63 -25.35
C THR A 298 0.40 21.78 -26.26
N THR A 299 -0.56 22.63 -26.63
CA THR A 299 -0.32 23.89 -27.33
C THR A 299 0.18 25.00 -26.39
N LYS A 300 0.06 24.81 -25.06
CA LYS A 300 0.45 25.81 -24.04
C LYS A 300 1.88 25.60 -23.51
N LYS A 301 2.82 25.29 -24.39
CA LYS A 301 4.23 25.13 -23.99
C LYS A 301 4.80 26.44 -23.49
N GLY A 302 5.57 26.36 -22.41
CA GLY A 302 6.14 27.53 -21.74
C GLY A 302 5.10 28.42 -21.05
N VAL A 303 3.85 28.00 -20.86
CA VAL A 303 2.86 28.74 -20.08
C VAL A 303 2.71 28.10 -18.70
N ALA A 304 2.71 28.94 -17.66
CA ALA A 304 2.41 28.55 -16.30
C ALA A 304 1.20 29.34 -15.80
N GLU A 305 0.18 28.63 -15.33
CA GLU A 305 -0.95 29.19 -14.62
C GLU A 305 -0.60 29.25 -13.14
N ILE A 306 -0.77 30.43 -12.55
CA ILE A 306 -0.46 30.71 -11.15
C ILE A 306 -1.76 31.07 -10.44
N ASP A 307 -2.16 30.25 -9.48
CA ASP A 307 -3.29 30.53 -8.60
C ASP A 307 -2.77 31.03 -7.25
N LEU A 308 -2.95 32.32 -6.99
CA LEU A 308 -2.72 32.90 -5.67
C LEU A 308 -3.93 32.57 -4.80
N VAL A 309 -3.90 31.44 -4.11
CA VAL A 309 -5.03 30.92 -3.30
C VAL A 309 -5.06 31.48 -1.88
N LYS A 310 -3.96 32.10 -1.43
CA LYS A 310 -3.91 32.83 -0.16
C LYS A 310 -3.05 34.07 -0.31
N HIS A 311 -3.52 35.19 0.24
CA HIS A 311 -2.74 36.43 0.36
C HIS A 311 -3.27 37.25 1.55
N ARG A 312 -2.48 37.39 2.64
CA ARG A 312 -2.94 38.08 3.87
C ARG A 312 -3.19 39.57 3.67
N ASN A 313 -2.54 40.19 2.69
CA ASN A 313 -2.47 41.65 2.53
C ASN A 313 -3.06 42.14 1.19
N GLY A 314 -4.00 41.42 0.58
CA GLY A 314 -4.40 41.70 -0.81
C GLY A 314 -5.20 40.56 -1.45
N GLU A 315 -5.58 40.77 -2.70
CA GLU A 315 -6.55 39.91 -3.40
C GLU A 315 -5.92 38.61 -3.90
N ILE A 316 -6.73 37.54 -3.87
CA ILE A 316 -6.44 36.26 -4.51
C ILE A 316 -6.85 36.29 -5.98
N GLY A 317 -6.28 35.41 -6.79
CA GLY A 317 -6.65 35.30 -8.20
C GLY A 317 -5.71 34.43 -9.02
N THR A 318 -6.11 34.22 -10.27
CA THR A 318 -5.35 33.43 -11.24
C THR A 318 -4.72 34.34 -12.28
N PHE A 319 -3.44 34.11 -12.57
CA PHE A 319 -2.73 34.83 -13.64
C PHE A 319 -1.75 33.93 -14.36
N LEU A 320 -1.44 34.29 -15.61
CA LEU A 320 -0.52 33.54 -16.46
C LEU A 320 0.88 34.15 -16.39
N LEU A 321 1.89 33.28 -16.40
CA LEU A 321 3.30 33.61 -16.58
C LEU A 321 3.90 32.78 -17.73
N THR A 322 4.93 33.31 -18.36
CA THR A 322 5.77 32.55 -19.30
C THR A 322 6.88 31.85 -18.54
N PHE A 323 6.95 30.52 -18.61
CA PHE A 323 8.03 29.71 -18.04
C PHE A 323 9.12 29.42 -19.08
N GLN A 324 10.36 29.81 -18.77
CA GLN A 324 11.54 29.59 -19.59
C GLN A 324 12.38 28.46 -18.99
N GLY A 325 12.07 27.23 -19.40
CA GLY A 325 12.64 26.02 -18.78
C GLY A 325 14.15 25.93 -18.81
N GLN A 326 14.81 26.43 -19.85
CA GLN A 326 16.27 26.46 -19.95
C GLN A 326 16.95 27.34 -18.89
N PHE A 327 16.20 28.26 -18.26
CA PHE A 327 16.69 29.16 -17.22
C PHE A 327 15.99 28.96 -15.87
N THR A 328 15.01 28.05 -15.78
CA THR A 328 14.14 27.89 -14.60
C THR A 328 13.55 29.23 -14.14
N ARG A 329 13.07 30.04 -15.08
CA ARG A 329 12.65 31.42 -14.84
C ARG A 329 11.21 31.65 -15.29
N PHE A 330 10.45 32.41 -14.50
CA PHE A 330 9.15 32.96 -14.89
C PHE A 330 9.32 34.39 -15.39
N ALA A 331 8.63 34.73 -16.47
CA ALA A 331 8.55 36.06 -17.06
C ALA A 331 7.09 36.46 -17.21
N ASN A 332 6.84 37.76 -17.39
CA ASN A 332 5.51 38.26 -17.69
C ASN A 332 4.95 37.54 -18.92
N TYR A 333 3.70 37.08 -18.81
CA TYR A 333 3.02 36.46 -19.93
C TYR A 333 2.78 37.52 -21.01
N ALA A 334 3.23 37.21 -22.23
CA ALA A 334 2.94 37.98 -23.41
C ALA A 334 2.11 37.08 -24.33
N SER A 335 0.85 37.43 -24.56
CA SER A 335 0.00 36.70 -25.49
C SER A 335 0.48 36.91 -26.92
N ASP A 336 0.40 35.87 -27.77
CA ASP A 336 0.77 35.93 -29.19
C ASP A 336 0.02 37.02 -29.99
N SER A 337 -1.07 37.57 -29.43
CA SER A 337 -1.82 38.69 -30.01
C SER A 337 -1.09 40.03 -30.04
N TYR A 338 0.03 40.19 -29.32
CA TYR A 338 0.86 41.41 -29.38
C TYR A 338 1.98 41.37 -30.43
N ALA A 339 2.19 40.23 -31.10
CA ALA A 339 3.25 40.10 -32.11
C ALA A 339 2.87 40.65 -33.50
N GLU A 340 1.58 40.84 -33.81
CA GLU A 340 1.12 41.36 -35.12
C GLU A 340 1.01 42.89 -35.21
N GLY A 341 1.18 43.62 -34.10
CA GLY A 341 0.92 45.06 -34.03
C GLY A 341 2.11 46.01 -34.20
N VAL A 342 3.35 45.51 -34.26
CA VAL A 342 4.58 46.35 -34.23
C VAL A 342 5.45 46.22 -35.49
N LEU A 343 4.93 45.61 -36.56
CA LEU A 343 5.61 45.53 -37.86
C LEU A 343 4.74 46.01 -39.04
N ARG A 344 4.22 47.24 -38.94
CA ARG A 344 3.84 48.04 -40.12
C ARG A 344 4.28 49.48 -39.99
#